data_AF-A0A347WGX8-F1
#
_entry.id   AF-A0A347WGX8-F1
#
_cell.length_a   1.000
_cell.length_b   1.000
_cell.length_c   1.000
_cell.angle_alpha   90.00
_cell.angle_beta   90.00
_cell.angle_gamma   90.00
#
_symmetry.space_group_name_H-M   'P 1'
#
loop_
_entity.id
_entity.type
_entity.pdbx_description
1 polymer ?
#
loop_
_entity_poly.entity_id
_entity_poly.type
_entity_poly.pdbx_seq_one_letter_code
_entity_poly.pdbx_strand_id
1 'polypeptide(L)'
;MATRETSETEIKRESTVMPVLILNAIPATRTIGRWGASTKSEITTNLVPPRRITAATVPDVANQVIAFGRHVAAECPRQSFVVFARMARGQRKPRGFDAAARAQELNCESWLHVTLEHPVPHADGPGVSSWGSKFTPFCLEGHAPVWPGEGPAYLETIAQRSLGLYGWMRAIAFRLARLTGREQDPAETCTQDALRAAYARKLHPFDMATEIVAMDRAARSVAA
;
A
#
# COMPACT_ATOMS: atom_id res chain seq x y z
N MET A 1 57.42 -20.24 43.27
CA MET A 1 56.55 -19.07 43.05
C MET A 1 56.19 -19.02 41.58
N ALA A 2 55.01 -19.50 41.23
CA ALA A 2 54.47 -19.41 39.87
C ALA A 2 53.42 -18.30 39.88
N THR A 3 53.74 -17.16 39.25
CA THR A 3 52.81 -16.05 39.09
C THR A 3 51.93 -16.31 37.87
N ARG A 4 50.67 -16.62 38.17
CA ARG A 4 49.51 -16.50 37.28
C ARG A 4 49.43 -15.07 36.74
N GLU A 5 49.32 -14.93 35.42
CA GLU A 5 48.70 -13.75 34.78
C GLU A 5 48.39 -14.07 33.32
N THR A 6 47.39 -14.93 33.11
CA THR A 6 46.72 -15.09 31.81
C THR A 6 45.27 -15.41 32.07
N SER A 7 44.46 -14.39 32.37
CA SER A 7 42.99 -14.45 32.27
C SER A 7 42.36 -13.10 32.62
N GLU A 8 42.51 -12.10 31.76
CA GLU A 8 41.64 -10.90 31.84
C GLU A 8 41.45 -10.20 30.48
N THR A 9 41.55 -10.98 29.41
CA THR A 9 41.02 -10.61 28.08
C THR A 9 39.85 -11.54 27.75
N GLU A 10 39.00 -11.76 28.75
CA GLU A 10 37.69 -12.35 28.56
C GLU A 10 36.82 -11.30 27.88
N ILE A 11 36.92 -11.29 26.55
CA ILE A 11 35.86 -11.04 25.58
C ILE A 11 34.59 -10.48 26.26
N LYS A 12 34.57 -9.16 26.47
CA LYS A 12 33.32 -8.38 26.43
C LYS A 12 32.83 -8.46 24.98
N ARG A 13 32.30 -9.62 24.60
CA ARG A 13 31.18 -9.65 23.67
C ARG A 13 30.10 -8.87 24.42
N GLU A 14 30.02 -7.57 24.15
CA GLU A 14 28.76 -6.87 24.28
C GLU A 14 27.75 -7.74 23.55
N SER A 15 27.03 -8.56 24.31
CA SER A 15 25.75 -9.11 23.88
C SER A 15 24.94 -7.89 23.51
N THR A 16 24.97 -7.52 22.24
CA THR A 16 24.18 -6.41 21.72
C THR A 16 22.73 -6.83 21.93
N VAL A 17 22.15 -6.42 23.05
CA VAL A 17 20.77 -6.74 23.39
C VAL A 17 19.93 -6.11 22.28
N MET A 18 19.38 -6.97 21.40
CA MET A 18 18.58 -6.49 20.30
C MET A 18 17.33 -5.80 20.85
N PRO A 19 17.04 -4.55 20.43
CA PRO A 19 15.84 -3.85 20.84
C PRO A 19 14.59 -4.69 20.63
N VAL A 20 13.74 -4.74 21.65
CA VAL A 20 12.45 -5.41 21.57
C VAL A 20 11.35 -4.39 21.32
N LEU A 21 10.57 -4.60 20.26
CA LEU A 21 9.41 -3.80 19.91
C LEU A 21 8.13 -4.64 20.05
N ILE A 22 7.01 -3.94 20.16
CA ILE A 22 5.66 -4.50 20.11
C ILE A 22 4.98 -3.87 18.90
N LEU A 23 4.53 -4.73 17.99
CA LEU A 23 3.68 -4.37 16.86
C LEU A 23 2.23 -4.60 17.23
N ASN A 24 1.38 -3.63 16.92
CA ASN A 24 -0.07 -3.76 17.07
C ASN A 24 -0.78 -3.14 15.86
N ALA A 25 -1.87 -3.74 15.41
CA ALA A 25 -2.65 -3.26 14.27
C ALA A 25 -4.03 -2.85 14.76
N ILE A 26 -4.40 -1.60 14.51
CA ILE A 26 -5.71 -1.06 14.93
C ILE A 26 -6.51 -0.61 13.70
N PRO A 27 -7.85 -0.73 13.73
CA PRO A 27 -8.70 -0.18 12.69
C PRO A 27 -8.45 1.33 12.54
N ALA A 28 -8.24 1.79 11.31
CA ALA A 28 -8.06 3.19 11.03
C ALA A 28 -8.40 3.52 9.59
N THR A 29 -8.88 4.74 9.33
CA THR A 29 -9.07 5.30 7.98
C THR A 29 -8.57 6.74 7.95
N ARG A 30 -8.14 7.19 6.77
CA ARG A 30 -7.69 8.57 6.56
C ARG A 30 -8.52 9.23 5.48
N THR A 31 -9.00 10.43 5.77
CA THR A 31 -9.70 11.30 4.82
C THR A 31 -8.81 12.49 4.50
N ILE A 32 -8.58 12.77 3.23
CA ILE A 32 -7.90 13.98 2.75
C ILE A 32 -8.97 14.99 2.36
N GLY A 33 -9.01 16.10 3.09
CA GLY A 33 -9.90 17.23 2.86
C GLY A 33 -9.17 18.49 2.44
N ARG A 34 -9.92 19.59 2.27
CA ARG A 34 -9.37 20.90 1.87
C ARG A 34 -8.30 21.42 2.84
N TRP A 35 -8.46 21.11 4.12
CA TRP A 35 -7.63 21.62 5.21
C TRP A 35 -6.53 20.66 5.65
N GLY A 36 -6.34 19.55 4.93
CA GLY A 36 -5.35 18.52 5.24
C GLY A 36 -5.97 17.15 5.47
N ALA A 37 -5.19 16.25 6.07
CA ALA A 37 -5.60 14.88 6.31
C ALA A 37 -6.09 14.69 7.76
N SER A 38 -7.24 14.02 7.92
CA SER A 38 -7.74 13.55 9.21
C SER A 38 -7.68 12.03 9.26
N THR A 39 -7.19 11.47 10.36
CA THR A 39 -7.14 10.01 10.57
C THR A 39 -8.06 9.63 11.72
N LYS A 40 -9.06 8.80 11.45
CA LYS A 40 -9.91 8.18 12.47
C LYS A 40 -9.31 6.83 12.83
N SER A 41 -9.22 6.53 14.12
CA SER A 41 -8.69 5.25 14.60
C SER A 41 -9.39 4.78 15.88
N GLU A 42 -9.42 3.45 16.07
CA GLU A 42 -9.97 2.81 17.27
C GLU A 42 -8.83 2.28 18.14
N ILE A 43 -8.26 3.14 18.97
CA ILE A 43 -6.98 2.91 19.68
C ILE A 43 -7.07 1.75 20.69
N THR A 44 -8.26 1.40 21.17
CA THR A 44 -8.50 0.30 22.11
C THR A 44 -8.63 -1.06 21.44
N THR A 45 -8.80 -1.10 20.12
CA THR A 45 -9.10 -2.32 19.36
C THR A 45 -7.85 -2.82 18.65
N ASN A 46 -7.47 -4.07 18.87
CA ASN A 46 -6.44 -4.74 18.06
C ASN A 46 -7.11 -5.75 17.14
N LEU A 47 -6.83 -5.65 15.84
CA LEU A 47 -7.38 -6.56 14.83
C LEU A 47 -6.89 -8.01 15.01
N VAL A 48 -5.65 -8.16 15.49
CA VAL A 48 -5.02 -9.43 15.85
C VAL A 48 -4.19 -9.25 17.13
N PRO A 49 -3.81 -10.31 17.84
CA PRO A 49 -2.94 -10.21 19.01
C PRO A 49 -1.64 -9.44 18.70
N PRO A 50 -1.21 -8.50 19.57
CA PRO A 50 0.05 -7.79 19.40
C PRO A 50 1.26 -8.74 19.29
N ARG A 51 2.19 -8.43 18.40
CA ARG A 51 3.38 -9.24 18.15
C ARG A 51 4.63 -8.61 18.75
N ARG A 52 5.36 -9.37 19.55
CA ARG A 52 6.71 -8.96 20.01
C ARG A 52 7.74 -9.29 18.94
N ILE A 53 8.62 -8.35 18.65
CA ILE A 53 9.70 -8.53 17.68
C ILE A 53 11.04 -8.07 18.25
N THR A 54 12.13 -8.62 17.73
CA THR A 54 13.50 -8.13 17.96
C THR A 54 14.01 -7.52 16.67
N ALA A 55 14.52 -6.28 16.71
CA ALA A 55 15.06 -5.61 15.53
C ALA A 55 16.18 -4.65 15.92
N ALA A 56 17.36 -4.82 15.30
CA ALA A 56 18.53 -3.98 15.56
C ALA A 56 18.57 -2.73 14.67
N THR A 57 17.97 -2.78 13.49
CA THR A 57 18.03 -1.72 12.49
C THR A 57 16.65 -1.25 12.04
N VAL A 58 16.57 -0.04 11.47
CA VAL A 58 15.34 0.50 10.87
C VAL A 58 14.82 -0.38 9.73
N PRO A 59 15.65 -0.87 8.78
CA PRO A 59 15.18 -1.83 7.77
C PRO A 59 14.58 -3.10 8.35
N ASP A 60 15.13 -3.65 9.44
CA ASP A 60 14.56 -4.83 10.10
C ASP A 60 13.17 -4.54 10.66
N VAL A 61 12.99 -3.37 11.29
CA VAL A 61 11.68 -2.93 11.77
C VAL A 61 10.70 -2.82 10.62
N ALA A 62 11.07 -2.13 9.54
CA ALA A 62 10.20 -1.94 8.37
C ALA A 62 9.77 -3.27 7.73
N ASN A 63 10.70 -4.22 7.59
CA ASN A 63 10.40 -5.56 7.07
C ASN A 63 9.45 -6.33 7.99
N GLN A 64 9.64 -6.25 9.31
CA GLN A 64 8.75 -6.91 10.27
C GLN A 64 7.37 -6.25 10.38
N VAL A 65 7.28 -4.93 10.25
CA VAL A 65 6.01 -4.21 10.10
C VAL A 65 5.28 -4.70 8.86
N ILE A 66 5.98 -4.85 7.73
CA ILE A 66 5.36 -5.37 6.51
C ILE A 66 4.87 -6.81 6.68
N ALA A 67 5.69 -7.69 7.27
CA ALA A 67 5.32 -9.08 7.52
C ALA A 67 4.12 -9.20 8.48
N PHE A 68 4.08 -8.38 9.52
CA PHE A 68 2.94 -8.31 10.44
C PHE A 68 1.68 -7.77 9.75
N GLY A 69 1.78 -6.68 8.99
CA GLY A 69 0.64 -6.13 8.25
C GLY A 69 0.07 -7.10 7.21
N ARG A 70 0.92 -7.87 6.52
CA ARG A 70 0.45 -8.96 5.63
C ARG A 70 -0.34 -10.03 6.36
N HIS A 71 0.11 -10.42 7.55
CA HIS A 71 -0.62 -11.36 8.38
C HIS A 71 -1.97 -10.79 8.81
N VAL A 72 -2.03 -9.53 9.27
CA VAL A 72 -3.28 -8.85 9.62
C VAL A 72 -4.23 -8.82 8.43
N ALA A 73 -3.75 -8.46 7.24
CA ALA A 73 -4.57 -8.39 6.03
C ALA A 73 -5.10 -9.77 5.57
N ALA A 74 -4.42 -10.86 5.92
CA ALA A 74 -4.89 -12.21 5.65
C ALA A 74 -5.98 -12.66 6.64
N GLU A 75 -5.80 -12.36 7.93
CA GLU A 75 -6.79 -12.68 8.98
C GLU A 75 -8.03 -11.78 8.93
N CYS A 76 -7.84 -10.53 8.51
CA CYS A 76 -8.87 -9.48 8.46
C CYS A 76 -8.94 -8.91 7.03
N PRO A 77 -9.39 -9.69 6.04
CA PRO A 77 -9.43 -9.25 4.65
C PRO A 77 -10.33 -8.02 4.53
N ARG A 78 -9.93 -7.13 3.62
CA ARG A 78 -10.65 -5.89 3.28
C ARG A 78 -10.69 -4.80 4.36
N GLN A 79 -10.09 -5.03 5.53
CA GLN A 79 -10.03 -4.05 6.61
C GLN A 79 -8.94 -3.01 6.37
N SER A 80 -9.24 -1.77 6.76
CA SER A 80 -8.30 -0.65 6.77
C SER A 80 -7.68 -0.50 8.16
N PHE A 81 -6.35 -0.41 8.21
CA PHE A 81 -5.64 -0.33 9.49
C PHE A 81 -4.27 0.33 9.39
N VAL A 82 -3.76 0.69 10.56
CA VAL A 82 -2.38 1.14 10.75
C VAL A 82 -1.67 0.19 11.70
N VAL A 83 -0.41 -0.10 11.42
CA VAL A 83 0.49 -0.82 12.33
C VAL A 83 1.23 0.19 13.18
N PHE A 84 1.09 0.10 14.49
CA PHE A 84 1.95 0.81 15.43
C PHE A 84 3.14 -0.05 15.80
N ALA A 85 4.33 0.55 15.76
CA ALA A 85 5.56 -0.03 16.28
C ALA A 85 6.00 0.77 17.50
N ARG A 86 5.91 0.17 18.69
CA ARG A 86 6.34 0.79 19.96
C ARG A 86 7.43 -0.03 20.62
N MET A 87 8.31 0.63 21.38
CA MET A 87 9.31 -0.08 22.17
C MET A 87 8.65 -0.86 23.30
N ALA A 88 9.16 -2.05 23.61
CA ALA A 88 8.84 -2.69 24.88
C ALA A 88 9.40 -1.84 26.03
N ARG A 89 8.81 -1.98 27.22
CA ARG A 89 9.21 -1.20 28.39
C ARG A 89 10.72 -1.35 28.66
N GLY A 90 11.42 -0.22 28.83
CA GLY A 90 12.85 -0.19 29.11
C GLY A 90 13.76 -0.38 27.89
N GLN A 91 13.21 -0.59 26.68
CA GLN A 91 14.00 -0.76 25.46
C GLN A 91 14.29 0.59 24.79
N ARG A 92 15.46 0.69 24.16
CA ARG A 92 15.85 1.85 23.35
C ARG A 92 15.43 1.65 21.90
N LYS A 93 15.07 2.75 21.23
CA LYS A 93 14.78 2.73 19.78
C LYS A 93 16.07 2.44 19.00
N PRO A 94 15.99 1.69 17.89
CA PRO A 94 17.08 1.65 16.91
C PRO A 94 17.49 3.05 16.47
N ARG A 95 18.77 3.24 16.16
CA ARG A 95 19.27 4.53 15.64
C ARG A 95 18.51 4.91 14.37
N GLY A 96 18.04 6.15 14.30
CA GLY A 96 17.30 6.67 13.15
C GLY A 96 15.81 6.34 13.13
N PHE A 97 15.28 5.59 14.10
CA PHE A 97 13.86 5.18 14.14
C PHE A 97 12.88 6.35 13.99
N ASP A 98 13.10 7.45 14.73
CA ASP A 98 12.18 8.58 14.70
C ASP A 98 12.23 9.36 13.38
N ALA A 99 13.40 9.41 12.73
CA ALA A 99 13.52 10.00 11.40
C ALA A 99 12.78 9.13 10.36
N ALA A 100 13.00 7.81 10.41
CA ALA A 100 12.31 6.85 9.55
C ALA A 100 10.79 6.85 9.75
N ALA A 101 10.32 6.99 11.00
CA ALA A 101 8.90 7.12 11.31
C ALA A 101 8.29 8.39 10.69
N ARG A 102 8.98 9.53 10.79
CA ARG A 102 8.54 10.80 10.17
C ARG A 102 8.57 10.74 8.64
N ALA A 103 9.54 10.04 8.07
CA ALA A 103 9.66 9.82 6.64
C ALA A 103 8.75 8.68 6.11
N GLN A 104 7.93 8.07 6.97
CA GLN A 104 7.04 6.93 6.66
C GLN A 104 7.76 5.66 6.18
N GLU A 105 9.07 5.54 6.38
CA GLU A 105 9.91 4.42 5.94
C GLU A 105 9.66 3.13 6.73
N LEU A 106 9.01 3.23 7.89
CA LEU A 106 8.61 2.06 8.69
C LEU A 106 7.41 1.31 8.10
N ASN A 107 6.75 1.86 7.08
CA ASN A 107 5.58 1.26 6.41
C ASN A 107 4.34 1.05 7.30
N CYS A 108 4.27 1.72 8.45
CA CYS A 108 3.18 1.61 9.42
C CYS A 108 1.79 1.85 8.82
N GLU A 109 1.69 2.74 7.82
CA GLU A 109 0.43 3.17 7.20
C GLU A 109 0.16 2.47 5.86
N SER A 110 0.93 1.43 5.52
CA SER A 110 0.81 0.76 4.22
C SER A 110 -0.59 0.24 3.89
N TRP A 111 -1.35 -0.17 4.92
CA TRP A 111 -2.73 -0.69 4.81
C TRP A 111 -3.81 0.35 5.14
N LEU A 112 -3.43 1.60 5.36
CA LEU A 112 -4.37 2.66 5.72
C LEU A 112 -5.11 3.11 4.47
N HIS A 113 -6.42 2.86 4.41
CA HIS A 113 -7.26 3.36 3.33
C HIS A 113 -7.32 4.87 3.42
N VAL A 114 -6.95 5.51 2.31
CA VAL A 114 -6.97 6.96 2.15
C VAL A 114 -8.10 7.31 1.18
N THR A 115 -9.12 8.00 1.68
CA THR A 115 -10.22 8.53 0.87
C THR A 115 -10.12 10.03 0.73
N LEU A 116 -10.78 10.58 -0.29
CA LEU A 116 -10.93 12.01 -0.49
C LEU A 116 -12.28 12.46 0.09
N GLU A 117 -12.27 13.55 0.85
CA GLU A 117 -13.51 14.19 1.35
C GLU A 117 -14.41 14.62 0.19
N HIS A 118 -13.79 15.12 -0.88
CA HIS A 118 -14.44 15.47 -2.13
C HIS A 118 -13.79 14.61 -3.24
N PRO A 119 -14.50 13.62 -3.78
CA PRO A 119 -13.99 12.81 -4.89
C PRO A 119 -13.54 13.68 -6.07
N VAL A 120 -12.49 13.25 -6.79
CA VAL A 120 -12.03 13.97 -7.99
C VAL A 120 -13.07 13.77 -9.09
N PRO A 121 -13.79 14.82 -9.53
CA PRO A 121 -14.92 14.67 -10.44
C PRO A 121 -14.46 14.27 -11.84
N HIS A 122 -15.38 13.67 -12.62
CA HIS A 122 -15.20 13.40 -14.04
C HIS A 122 -16.53 13.67 -14.78
N ALA A 123 -16.48 14.27 -15.96
CA ALA A 123 -17.68 14.74 -16.67
C ALA A 123 -18.68 13.62 -17.01
N ASP A 124 -18.17 12.46 -17.42
CA ASP A 124 -18.99 11.34 -17.91
C ASP A 124 -19.14 10.17 -16.92
N GLY A 125 -18.96 10.40 -15.62
CA GLY A 125 -18.94 9.28 -14.67
C GLY A 125 -18.75 9.65 -13.19
N PRO A 126 -18.62 8.64 -12.32
CA PRO A 126 -18.32 8.85 -10.90
C PRO A 126 -16.93 9.44 -10.74
N GLY A 127 -16.75 10.26 -9.69
CA GLY A 127 -15.42 10.76 -9.34
C GLY A 127 -14.52 9.68 -8.71
N VAL A 128 -13.22 9.97 -8.58
CA VAL A 128 -12.29 9.10 -7.85
C VAL A 128 -12.33 9.44 -6.36
N SER A 129 -12.75 8.50 -5.53
CA SER A 129 -12.77 8.64 -4.06
C SER A 129 -11.51 8.12 -3.38
N SER A 130 -10.80 7.17 -3.99
CA SER A 130 -9.51 6.67 -3.52
C SER A 130 -8.68 6.18 -4.70
N TRP A 131 -7.42 6.62 -4.77
CA TRP A 131 -6.44 6.09 -5.72
C TRP A 131 -5.93 4.70 -5.33
N GLY A 132 -6.10 4.29 -4.07
CA GLY A 132 -5.50 3.09 -3.51
C GLY A 132 -3.97 3.17 -3.43
N SER A 133 -3.37 2.06 -3.03
CA SER A 133 -1.92 1.88 -2.91
C SER A 133 -1.56 0.44 -3.25
N LYS A 134 -0.31 0.04 -2.98
CA LYS A 134 0.07 -1.36 -3.06
C LYS A 134 -0.83 -2.27 -2.23
N PHE A 135 -1.26 -1.83 -1.04
CA PHE A 135 -2.01 -2.66 -0.09
C PHE A 135 -3.43 -2.16 0.16
N THR A 136 -3.88 -1.12 -0.53
CA THR A 136 -5.23 -0.57 -0.35
C THR A 136 -5.93 -0.40 -1.69
N PRO A 137 -7.25 -0.68 -1.76
CA PRO A 137 -7.97 -0.71 -3.02
C PRO A 137 -8.26 0.69 -3.58
N PHE A 138 -8.40 0.75 -4.90
CA PHE A 138 -8.98 1.89 -5.61
C PHE A 138 -10.49 1.95 -5.42
N CYS A 139 -11.08 3.14 -5.42
CA CYS A 139 -12.51 3.36 -5.20
C CYS A 139 -13.04 4.55 -6.01
N LEU A 140 -14.16 4.35 -6.69
CA LEU A 140 -14.95 5.40 -7.33
C LEU A 140 -16.08 5.85 -6.40
N GLU A 141 -16.54 7.08 -6.59
CA GLU A 141 -17.65 7.66 -5.84
C GLU A 141 -18.93 6.83 -6.02
N GLY A 142 -19.58 6.48 -4.91
CA GLY A 142 -20.79 5.66 -4.92
C GLY A 142 -20.55 4.17 -5.21
N HIS A 143 -19.30 3.73 -5.36
CA HIS A 143 -18.95 2.34 -5.63
C HIS A 143 -18.19 1.70 -4.46
N ALA A 144 -18.29 0.38 -4.34
CA ALA A 144 -17.48 -0.39 -3.41
C ALA A 144 -16.00 -0.40 -3.86
N PRO A 145 -15.03 -0.40 -2.93
CA PRO A 145 -13.63 -0.54 -3.29
C PRO A 145 -13.36 -1.88 -3.99
N VAL A 146 -12.49 -1.84 -5.01
CA VAL A 146 -12.22 -3.00 -5.85
C VAL A 146 -11.11 -3.86 -5.25
N TRP A 147 -11.44 -5.10 -4.89
CA TRP A 147 -10.50 -6.10 -4.40
C TRP A 147 -10.16 -7.15 -5.48
N PRO A 148 -8.98 -7.79 -5.42
CA PRO A 148 -8.64 -8.93 -6.28
C PRO A 148 -9.61 -10.11 -6.11
N GLY A 149 -9.75 -10.94 -7.17
CA GLY A 149 -10.52 -12.19 -7.14
C GLY A 149 -11.62 -12.32 -8.20
N GLU A 150 -12.51 -11.33 -8.32
CA GLU A 150 -13.67 -11.40 -9.24
C GLU A 150 -13.38 -10.74 -10.60
N GLY A 151 -12.16 -10.88 -11.12
CA GLY A 151 -11.71 -10.13 -12.31
C GLY A 151 -10.87 -10.93 -13.28
N PRO A 152 -10.61 -10.35 -14.47
CA PRO A 152 -9.70 -10.96 -15.42
C PRO A 152 -8.30 -11.17 -14.83
N ALA A 153 -7.77 -12.39 -14.94
CA ALA A 153 -6.48 -12.77 -14.36
C ALA A 153 -5.28 -11.97 -14.92
N TYR A 154 -5.38 -11.44 -16.14
CA TYR A 154 -4.32 -10.62 -16.74
C TYR A 154 -4.05 -9.34 -15.92
N LEU A 155 -5.07 -8.79 -15.25
CA LEU A 155 -4.94 -7.61 -14.42
C LEU A 155 -4.08 -7.86 -13.19
N GLU A 156 -4.09 -9.08 -12.63
CA GLU A 156 -3.25 -9.40 -11.47
C GLU A 156 -1.77 -9.46 -11.84
N THR A 157 -1.47 -9.92 -13.06
CA THR A 157 -0.11 -9.98 -13.60
C THR A 157 0.45 -8.58 -13.80
N ILE A 158 -0.34 -7.67 -14.38
CA ILE A 158 0.06 -6.27 -14.61
C ILE A 158 0.09 -5.50 -13.30
N ALA A 159 -0.87 -5.69 -12.40
CA ALA A 159 -0.91 -4.95 -11.15
C ALA A 159 0.29 -5.26 -10.22
N GLN A 160 1.01 -6.38 -10.43
CA GLN A 160 2.17 -6.79 -9.61
C GLN A 160 1.88 -6.70 -8.10
N ARG A 161 0.70 -7.16 -7.68
CA ARG A 161 0.22 -7.09 -6.29
C ARG A 161 -0.03 -5.67 -5.75
N SER A 162 -0.29 -4.69 -6.62
CA SER A 162 -0.80 -3.38 -6.24
C SER A 162 -2.33 -3.36 -6.31
N LEU A 163 -2.99 -3.29 -5.16
CA LEU A 163 -4.47 -3.30 -5.08
C LEU A 163 -5.09 -2.06 -5.73
N GLY A 164 -4.46 -0.89 -5.56
CA GLY A 164 -4.91 0.36 -6.17
C GLY A 164 -4.80 0.33 -7.69
N LEU A 165 -3.66 -0.11 -8.22
CA LEU A 165 -3.48 -0.24 -9.67
C LEU A 165 -4.45 -1.27 -10.27
N TYR A 166 -4.64 -2.41 -9.60
CA TYR A 166 -5.62 -3.42 -10.01
C TYR A 166 -7.03 -2.82 -10.13
N GLY A 167 -7.50 -2.14 -9.10
CA GLY A 167 -8.83 -1.53 -9.10
C GLY A 167 -8.97 -0.40 -10.11
N TRP A 168 -7.93 0.41 -10.32
CA TRP A 168 -7.89 1.45 -11.35
C TRP A 168 -7.99 0.84 -12.76
N MET A 169 -7.23 -0.21 -13.06
CA MET A 169 -7.30 -0.91 -14.34
C MET A 169 -8.67 -1.59 -14.57
N ARG A 170 -9.30 -2.13 -13.51
CA ARG A 170 -10.69 -2.63 -13.59
C ARG A 170 -11.66 -1.53 -14.02
N ALA A 171 -11.49 -0.30 -13.51
CA ALA A 171 -12.31 0.83 -13.90
C ALA A 171 -12.07 1.25 -15.37
N ILE A 172 -10.83 1.15 -15.87
CA ILE A 172 -10.51 1.37 -17.29
C ILE A 172 -11.22 0.32 -18.15
N ALA A 173 -11.03 -0.97 -17.85
CA ALA A 173 -11.62 -2.06 -18.61
C ALA A 173 -13.16 -1.96 -18.66
N PHE A 174 -13.79 -1.62 -17.53
CA PHE A 174 -15.22 -1.32 -17.46
C PHE A 174 -15.62 -0.19 -18.41
N ARG A 175 -14.87 0.92 -18.45
CA ARG A 175 -15.17 2.04 -19.34
C ARG A 175 -14.92 1.68 -20.81
N LEU A 176 -13.84 0.96 -21.12
CA LEU A 176 -13.55 0.49 -22.48
C LEU A 176 -14.67 -0.38 -23.03
N ALA A 177 -15.20 -1.29 -22.21
CA ALA A 177 -16.32 -2.14 -22.61
C ALA A 177 -17.56 -1.31 -22.98
N ARG A 178 -17.83 -0.23 -22.24
CA ARG A 178 -18.93 0.69 -22.57
C ARG A 178 -18.69 1.51 -23.84
N LEU A 179 -17.45 1.94 -24.09
CA LEU A 179 -17.11 2.75 -25.26
C LEU A 179 -17.07 1.94 -26.56
N THR A 180 -16.69 0.67 -26.47
CA THR A 180 -16.43 -0.19 -27.65
C THR A 180 -17.45 -1.30 -27.85
N GLY A 181 -18.32 -1.54 -26.86
CA GLY A 181 -19.33 -2.60 -26.89
C GLY A 181 -18.78 -4.01 -26.67
N ARG A 182 -17.49 -4.17 -26.34
CA ARG A 182 -16.85 -5.46 -26.09
C ARG A 182 -15.83 -5.37 -24.96
N GLU A 183 -15.63 -6.46 -24.21
CA GLU A 183 -14.53 -6.53 -23.25
C GLU A 183 -13.18 -6.44 -23.97
N GLN A 184 -12.26 -5.67 -23.39
CA GLN A 184 -10.91 -5.43 -23.91
C GLN A 184 -9.93 -5.36 -22.76
N ASP A 185 -8.75 -5.96 -22.93
CA ASP A 185 -7.62 -5.72 -22.05
C ASP A 185 -6.97 -4.37 -22.42
N PRO A 186 -6.91 -3.39 -21.50
CA PRO A 186 -6.20 -2.13 -21.73
C PRO A 186 -4.75 -2.31 -22.25
N ALA A 187 -4.11 -3.44 -21.92
CA ALA A 187 -2.75 -3.75 -22.30
C ALA A 187 -2.58 -4.23 -23.76
N GLU A 188 -3.66 -4.50 -24.49
CA GLU A 188 -3.60 -4.82 -25.92
C GLU A 188 -3.19 -3.62 -26.77
N THR A 189 -3.60 -2.42 -26.34
CA THR A 189 -3.35 -1.16 -27.06
C THR A 189 -2.32 -0.26 -26.38
N CYS A 190 -2.22 -0.33 -25.04
CA CYS A 190 -1.33 0.51 -24.25
C CYS A 190 -0.25 -0.33 -23.55
N THR A 191 0.99 0.15 -23.51
CA THR A 191 2.05 -0.59 -22.81
C THR A 191 1.83 -0.58 -21.30
N GLN A 192 2.31 -1.62 -20.61
CA GLN A 192 2.19 -1.70 -19.14
C GLN A 192 2.86 -0.51 -18.44
N ASP A 193 3.99 -0.02 -18.96
CA ASP A 193 4.70 1.12 -18.39
C ASP A 193 3.90 2.43 -18.55
N ALA A 194 3.22 2.62 -19.68
CA ALA A 194 2.34 3.76 -19.88
C ALA A 194 1.15 3.74 -18.92
N LEU A 195 0.54 2.57 -18.70
CA LEU A 195 -0.54 2.39 -17.72
C LEU A 195 -0.05 2.70 -16.29
N ARG A 196 1.14 2.22 -15.90
CA ARG A 196 1.73 2.55 -14.59
C ARG A 196 2.03 4.03 -14.45
N ALA A 197 2.59 4.65 -15.49
CA ALA A 197 2.90 6.08 -15.48
C ALA A 197 1.62 6.94 -15.40
N ALA A 198 0.54 6.53 -16.06
CA ALA A 198 -0.77 7.17 -15.95
C ALA A 198 -1.34 7.05 -14.52
N TYR A 199 -1.30 5.85 -13.93
CA TYR A 199 -1.73 5.64 -12.55
C TYR A 199 -0.90 6.44 -11.54
N ALA A 200 0.43 6.49 -11.70
CA ALA A 200 1.32 7.27 -10.85
C ALA A 200 1.03 8.79 -10.90
N ARG A 201 0.63 9.29 -12.09
CA ARG A 201 0.16 10.67 -12.29
C ARG A 201 -1.28 10.90 -11.81
N LYS A 202 -1.96 9.87 -11.31
CA LYS A 202 -3.37 9.94 -10.88
C LYS A 202 -4.29 10.39 -12.03
N LEU A 203 -4.07 9.84 -13.24
CA LEU A 203 -4.98 10.04 -14.36
C LEU A 203 -6.30 9.32 -14.09
N HIS A 204 -7.43 9.97 -14.36
CA HIS A 204 -8.74 9.36 -14.19
C HIS A 204 -8.87 8.13 -15.11
N PRO A 205 -9.41 6.99 -14.63
CA PRO A 205 -9.49 5.78 -15.45
C PRO A 205 -10.35 5.95 -16.72
N PHE A 206 -11.33 6.86 -16.69
CA PHE A 206 -12.18 7.11 -17.86
C PHE A 206 -11.48 7.94 -18.95
N ASP A 207 -10.60 8.87 -18.55
CA ASP A 207 -9.74 9.60 -19.48
C ASP A 207 -8.79 8.60 -20.18
N MET A 208 -8.14 7.73 -19.39
CA MET A 208 -7.25 6.70 -19.92
C MET A 208 -7.97 5.77 -20.91
N ALA A 209 -9.20 5.34 -20.61
CA ALA A 209 -9.99 4.53 -21.52
C ALA A 209 -10.28 5.28 -22.84
N THR A 210 -10.52 6.58 -22.79
CA THR A 210 -10.77 7.42 -23.98
C THR A 210 -9.50 7.56 -24.82
N GLU A 211 -8.34 7.78 -24.20
CA GLU A 211 -7.03 7.80 -24.87
C GLU A 211 -6.76 6.46 -25.58
N ILE A 212 -7.01 5.33 -24.93
CA ILE A 212 -6.83 3.99 -25.51
C ILE A 212 -7.69 3.80 -26.76
N VAL A 213 -8.97 4.20 -26.74
CA VAL A 213 -9.85 4.12 -27.91
C VAL A 213 -9.35 4.99 -29.06
N ALA A 214 -8.83 6.18 -28.76
CA ALA A 214 -8.26 7.05 -29.78
C ALA A 214 -6.99 6.43 -30.42
N MET A 215 -6.12 5.82 -29.61
CA MET A 215 -4.92 5.11 -30.09
C MET A 215 -5.26 3.93 -31.01
N ASP A 216 -6.23 3.10 -30.63
CA ASP A 216 -6.68 1.96 -31.45
C ASP A 216 -7.26 2.42 -32.80
N ARG A 217 -8.05 3.50 -32.81
CA ARG A 217 -8.58 4.08 -34.06
C ARG A 217 -7.47 4.58 -34.97
N ALA A 218 -6.49 5.30 -34.42
CA ALA A 218 -5.35 5.81 -35.19
C ALA A 218 -4.52 4.67 -35.78
N ALA A 219 -4.25 3.61 -35.01
CA ALA A 219 -3.52 2.43 -35.49
C ALA A 219 -4.22 1.74 -36.67
N ARG A 220 -5.56 1.59 -36.60
CA ARG A 220 -6.33 0.99 -37.70
C ARG A 220 -6.37 1.86 -38.95
N SER A 221 -6.40 3.18 -38.81
CA SER A 221 -6.36 4.09 -39.97
C SER A 221 -5.03 4.09 -40.72
N VAL A 222 -3.93 3.71 -40.06
CA VAL A 222 -2.60 3.60 -40.70
C VAL A 222 -2.42 2.24 -41.39
N ALA A 223 -3.15 1.21 -40.94
CA ALA A 223 -3.08 -0.15 -41.47
C ALA A 223 -4.04 -0.41 -42.66
N ALA A 224 -4.96 0.50 -42.93
CA ALA A 224 -5.93 0.45 -44.03
C ALA A 224 -5.43 1.26 -45.24
#